data_AF-A0A7C6AHL8-F1
#
_entry.id   AF-A0A7C6AHL8-F1
#
_cell.length_a   1.000
_cell.length_b   1.000
_cell.length_c   1.000
_cell.angle_alpha   90.00
_cell.angle_beta   90.00
_cell.angle_gamma   90.00
#
_symmetry.space_group_name_H-M   'P 1'
#
loop_
_entity.id
_entity.type
_entity.pdbx_description
1 polymer ?
#
loop_
_entity_poly.entity_id
_entity_poly.type
_entity_poly.pdbx_seq_one_letter_code
_entity_poly.pdbx_strand_id
1 'polypeptide(L)'
;MSVSASKKFENFSEWFDDVIFRARIVDNRFPVKGFSVYLENGAFMLDIIRKLLEDELEKTGHKKMYFPLVTSEELFRKEAEHIKGFSKEVFVIDQGSGEQRLIIRPTSETIMYPMFKLWIRSHADLPFKVHQSVNVYRRETKATRALYRVREIPWNEAHTVHETAAEAEKQVREAMQIYETVLRKLCIGYIILKRPDFDKFAGAVYSIAFDAWNPDGKVNQVATIHNLGRNFAKAYEIEFEKRDGSRGTPYQTCYGFGFSRVMAAIIAQHGDDRGLVLPPIIAPTQVVIIPIPFKGQEKQILDYASKVKDMLASRWRTVLDDRDDITPGEK
;
A
#
# COMPACT_ATOMS: atom_id res chain seq x y z
N MET A 1 -27.82 -13.21 7.76
CA MET A 1 -27.38 -12.70 9.08
C MET A 1 -26.46 -11.49 8.87
N SER A 2 -26.41 -10.56 9.82
CA SER A 2 -25.49 -9.40 9.75
C SER A 2 -24.08 -9.82 10.13
N VAL A 3 -23.05 -9.38 9.38
CA VAL A 3 -21.64 -9.66 9.73
C VAL A 3 -21.18 -8.84 10.93
N SER A 4 -21.81 -7.71 11.25
CA SER A 4 -21.56 -6.96 12.50
C SER A 4 -22.83 -6.78 13.32
N ALA A 5 -22.70 -6.71 14.64
CA ALA A 5 -23.80 -6.32 15.52
C ALA A 5 -24.09 -4.80 15.45
N SER A 6 -23.13 -4.01 14.96
CA SER A 6 -23.19 -2.57 14.82
C SER A 6 -23.52 -2.16 13.39
N LYS A 7 -24.32 -1.10 13.20
CA LYS A 7 -24.56 -0.51 11.88
C LYS A 7 -23.44 0.42 11.49
N LYS A 8 -23.06 0.40 10.21
CA LYS A 8 -21.91 1.12 9.67
C LYS A 8 -21.92 2.62 9.98
N PHE A 9 -23.07 3.27 9.79
CA PHE A 9 -23.22 4.72 9.97
C PHE A 9 -23.58 5.15 11.40
N GLU A 10 -23.91 4.20 12.29
CA GLU A 10 -24.15 4.48 13.71
C GLU A 10 -22.86 4.32 14.53
N ASN A 11 -22.09 3.26 14.28
CA ASN A 11 -20.80 3.01 14.94
C ASN A 11 -19.78 2.41 13.95
N PHE A 12 -19.21 3.28 13.11
CA PHE A 12 -18.23 2.86 12.10
C PHE A 12 -17.00 2.16 12.69
N SER A 13 -16.59 2.53 13.91
CA SER A 13 -15.38 1.95 14.49
C SER A 13 -15.57 0.47 14.79
N GLU A 14 -16.62 0.14 15.50
CA GLU A 14 -16.96 -1.22 15.86
C GLU A 14 -17.35 -2.05 14.64
N TRP A 15 -18.17 -1.48 13.73
CA TRP A 15 -18.52 -2.13 12.48
C TRP A 15 -17.28 -2.52 11.66
N PHE A 16 -16.30 -1.60 11.54
CA PHE A 16 -15.09 -1.85 10.75
C PHE A 16 -14.26 -2.97 11.37
N ASP A 17 -14.05 -2.95 12.69
CA ASP A 17 -13.26 -3.94 13.41
C ASP A 17 -13.92 -5.34 13.36
N ASP A 18 -15.25 -5.41 13.48
CA ASP A 18 -16.02 -6.64 13.30
C ASP A 18 -15.88 -7.19 11.88
N VAL A 19 -16.09 -6.35 10.87
CA VAL A 19 -16.11 -6.78 9.47
C VAL A 19 -14.75 -7.32 9.02
N ILE A 20 -13.65 -6.63 9.35
CA ILE A 20 -12.30 -7.12 8.96
C ILE A 20 -11.96 -8.45 9.65
N PHE A 21 -12.46 -8.66 10.86
CA PHE A 21 -12.21 -9.89 11.61
C PHE A 21 -13.06 -11.05 11.08
N ARG A 22 -14.38 -10.87 11.02
CA ARG A 22 -15.33 -11.91 10.60
C ARG A 22 -15.19 -12.30 9.14
N ALA A 23 -14.89 -11.34 8.26
CA ALA A 23 -14.63 -11.61 6.86
C ALA A 23 -13.22 -12.14 6.57
N ARG A 24 -12.46 -12.45 7.64
CA ARG A 24 -11.12 -13.05 7.55
C ARG A 24 -10.15 -12.22 6.71
N ILE A 25 -10.12 -10.91 6.97
CA ILE A 25 -9.23 -9.95 6.30
C ILE A 25 -7.95 -9.79 7.12
N VAL A 26 -8.09 -9.39 8.38
CA VAL A 26 -6.95 -9.18 9.29
C VAL A 26 -7.28 -9.71 10.68
N ASP A 27 -6.32 -10.40 11.29
CA ASP A 27 -6.30 -10.71 12.71
C ASP A 27 -5.24 -9.86 13.43
N ASN A 28 -5.71 -8.88 14.19
CA ASN A 28 -4.88 -7.96 14.98
C ASN A 28 -4.67 -8.43 16.43
N ARG A 29 -5.10 -9.65 16.78
CA ARG A 29 -4.85 -10.27 18.11
C ARG A 29 -3.45 -10.87 18.23
N PHE A 30 -2.67 -10.86 17.15
CA PHE A 30 -1.26 -11.23 17.19
C PHE A 30 -0.56 -10.46 18.32
N PRO A 31 0.24 -11.12 19.19
CA PRO A 31 0.69 -10.55 20.46
C PRO A 31 1.83 -9.52 20.30
N VAL A 32 1.85 -8.75 19.22
CA VAL A 32 2.75 -7.63 18.99
C VAL A 32 1.94 -6.44 18.47
N LYS A 33 1.78 -5.42 19.31
CA LYS A 33 1.00 -4.21 19.00
C LYS A 33 1.40 -3.65 17.63
N GLY A 34 0.42 -3.45 16.75
CA GLY A 34 0.59 -2.84 15.43
C GLY A 34 1.14 -3.78 14.36
N PHE A 35 1.32 -5.07 14.66
CA PHE A 35 1.64 -6.11 13.69
C PHE A 35 0.40 -6.99 13.59
N SER A 36 -0.03 -7.29 12.38
CA SER A 36 -1.29 -8.00 12.17
C SER A 36 -1.11 -9.09 11.14
N VAL A 37 -1.83 -10.19 11.32
CA VAL A 37 -1.84 -11.29 10.37
C VAL A 37 -2.88 -10.96 9.31
N TYR A 38 -2.46 -10.86 8.05
CA TYR A 38 -3.38 -10.81 6.92
C TYR A 38 -3.85 -12.24 6.66
N LEU A 39 -5.13 -12.50 6.93
CA LEU A 39 -5.77 -13.80 6.68
C LEU A 39 -6.00 -13.99 5.19
N GLU A 40 -6.46 -15.16 4.74
CA GLU A 40 -6.44 -15.54 3.33
C GLU A 40 -7.16 -14.56 2.39
N ASN A 41 -8.29 -13.98 2.81
CA ASN A 41 -8.98 -12.97 2.01
C ASN A 41 -8.20 -11.65 1.99
N GLY A 42 -7.67 -11.21 3.13
CA GLY A 42 -6.85 -10.00 3.20
C GLY A 42 -5.54 -10.11 2.40
N ALA A 43 -4.87 -11.25 2.47
CA ALA A 43 -3.66 -11.55 1.72
C ALA A 43 -3.93 -11.52 0.20
N PHE A 44 -5.03 -12.16 -0.25
CA PHE A 44 -5.46 -12.10 -1.65
C PHE A 44 -5.71 -10.65 -2.11
N MET A 45 -6.45 -9.87 -1.31
CA MET A 45 -6.74 -8.47 -1.64
C MET A 45 -5.45 -7.64 -1.73
N LEU A 46 -4.50 -7.83 -0.81
CA LEU A 46 -3.21 -7.16 -0.80
C LEU A 46 -2.41 -7.47 -2.08
N ASP A 47 -2.37 -8.73 -2.49
CA ASP A 47 -1.67 -9.15 -3.70
C ASP A 47 -2.26 -8.54 -4.97
N ILE A 48 -3.59 -8.46 -5.08
CA ILE A 48 -4.25 -7.80 -6.20
C ILE A 48 -3.94 -6.30 -6.22
N ILE A 49 -4.03 -5.60 -5.08
CA ILE A 49 -3.71 -4.16 -5.00
C ILE A 49 -2.26 -3.92 -5.43
N ARG A 50 -1.33 -4.72 -4.91
CA ARG A 50 0.09 -4.67 -5.26
C ARG A 50 0.28 -4.82 -6.76
N LYS A 51 -0.26 -5.89 -7.34
CA LYS A 51 -0.12 -6.18 -8.78
C LYS A 51 -0.67 -5.06 -9.65
N LEU A 52 -1.85 -4.53 -9.31
CA LEU A 52 -2.45 -3.42 -10.05
C LEU A 52 -1.56 -2.18 -10.08
N LEU A 53 -0.87 -1.88 -8.98
CA LEU A 53 0.05 -0.76 -8.92
C LEU A 53 1.35 -1.05 -9.68
N GLU A 54 1.97 -2.21 -9.44
CA GLU A 54 3.20 -2.61 -10.13
C GLU A 54 3.01 -2.60 -11.65
N ASP A 55 1.90 -3.16 -12.15
CA ASP A 55 1.57 -3.17 -13.58
C ASP A 55 1.48 -1.74 -14.17
N GLU A 56 0.93 -0.77 -13.45
CA GLU A 56 0.82 0.62 -13.93
C GLU A 56 2.14 1.39 -13.81
N LEU A 57 2.96 1.12 -12.79
CA LEU A 57 4.31 1.70 -12.67
C LEU A 57 5.22 1.20 -13.80
N GLU A 58 5.22 -0.11 -14.06
CA GLU A 58 6.10 -0.73 -15.05
C GLU A 58 5.74 -0.29 -16.49
N LYS A 59 4.46 -0.04 -16.79
CA LYS A 59 4.03 0.55 -18.08
C LYS A 59 4.65 1.90 -18.38
N THR A 60 5.00 2.67 -17.35
CA THR A 60 5.64 3.99 -17.53
C THR A 60 7.16 3.94 -17.40
N GLY A 61 7.74 2.74 -17.45
CA GLY A 61 9.20 2.54 -17.45
C GLY A 61 9.85 2.52 -16.07
N HIS A 62 9.07 2.41 -14.99
CA HIS A 62 9.65 2.09 -13.69
C HIS A 62 10.19 0.67 -13.68
N LYS A 63 11.39 0.48 -13.14
CA LYS A 63 11.99 -0.84 -12.98
C LYS A 63 11.79 -1.31 -11.55
N LYS A 64 11.22 -2.51 -11.39
CA LYS A 64 11.13 -3.16 -10.09
C LYS A 64 12.52 -3.50 -9.58
N MET A 65 12.80 -3.15 -8.33
CA MET A 65 14.03 -3.48 -7.62
C MET A 65 13.70 -4.01 -6.22
N TYR A 66 14.69 -4.60 -5.56
CA TYR A 66 14.56 -5.12 -4.20
C TYR A 66 15.77 -4.72 -3.37
N PHE A 67 15.57 -3.81 -2.40
CA PHE A 67 16.63 -3.32 -1.53
C PHE A 67 16.66 -4.07 -0.18
N PRO A 68 17.80 -4.08 0.55
CA PRO A 68 17.92 -4.70 1.88
C PRO A 68 17.08 -4.02 2.95
N LEU A 69 16.53 -4.77 3.93
CA LEU A 69 15.59 -4.26 4.95
C LEU A 69 16.13 -3.07 5.77
N VAL A 70 17.43 -3.04 6.01
CA VAL A 70 18.09 -2.21 7.02
C VAL A 70 19.00 -1.17 6.39
N THR A 71 19.18 -0.06 7.11
CA THR A 71 20.29 0.89 6.91
C THR A 71 21.16 0.94 8.16
N SER A 72 22.36 1.51 8.06
CA SER A 72 23.19 1.75 9.23
C SER A 72 22.75 3.00 10.00
N GLU A 73 23.01 3.03 11.31
CA GLU A 73 22.74 4.23 12.11
C GLU A 73 23.48 5.48 11.59
N GLU A 74 24.67 5.31 11.02
CA GLU A 74 25.44 6.40 10.41
C GLU A 74 24.72 7.01 9.20
N LEU A 75 24.29 6.17 8.25
CA LEU A 75 23.56 6.63 7.05
C LEU A 75 22.22 7.26 7.42
N PHE A 76 21.56 6.74 8.46
CA PHE A 76 20.33 7.30 8.99
C PHE A 76 20.54 8.69 9.62
N ARG A 77 21.64 8.88 10.37
CA ARG A 77 21.98 10.19 10.97
C ARG A 77 22.29 11.25 9.92
N LYS A 78 22.97 10.90 8.82
CA LYS A 78 23.19 11.82 7.69
C LYS A 78 21.89 12.41 7.16
N GLU A 79 20.82 11.62 7.07
CA GLU A 79 19.50 12.14 6.69
C GLU A 79 18.94 13.08 7.75
N ALA A 80 18.97 12.66 9.02
CA ALA A 80 18.38 13.40 10.14
C ALA A 80 19.04 14.78 10.38
N GLU A 81 20.33 14.91 10.08
CA GLU A 81 21.06 16.18 10.13
C GLU A 81 20.60 17.17 9.05
N HIS A 82 20.19 16.66 7.88
CA HIS A 82 19.75 17.47 6.75
C HIS A 82 18.22 17.64 6.71
N ILE A 83 17.46 16.74 7.34
CA ILE A 83 15.99 16.67 7.27
C ILE A 83 15.39 16.43 8.67
N LYS A 84 14.87 17.51 9.27
CA LYS A 84 14.19 17.46 10.57
C LYS A 84 12.86 16.70 10.44
N GLY A 85 12.71 15.57 11.15
CA GLY A 85 11.40 14.91 11.32
C GLY A 85 11.42 13.38 11.42
N PHE A 86 12.47 12.72 10.95
CA PHE A 86 12.48 11.25 10.82
C PHE A 86 12.92 10.46 12.08
N SER A 87 13.53 11.12 13.06
CA SER A 87 14.35 10.44 14.08
C SER A 87 13.59 9.75 15.22
N LYS A 88 12.25 9.89 15.34
CA LYS A 88 11.54 9.45 16.56
C LYS A 88 10.80 8.12 16.45
N GLU A 89 10.62 7.56 15.26
CA GLU A 89 9.72 6.40 15.03
C GLU A 89 10.39 5.22 14.32
N VAL A 90 11.63 4.88 14.68
CA VAL A 90 12.35 3.74 14.07
C VAL A 90 12.51 2.55 15.02
N PHE A 91 12.61 1.37 14.43
CA PHE A 91 13.06 0.16 15.10
C PHE A 91 14.57 -0.01 14.89
N VAL A 92 15.25 -0.51 15.92
CA VAL A 92 16.70 -0.69 15.93
C VAL A 92 17.01 -2.16 16.22
N ILE A 93 17.92 -2.74 15.44
CA ILE A 93 18.54 -4.02 15.73
C ILE A 93 19.87 -3.70 16.41
N ASP A 94 19.94 -3.98 17.72
CA ASP A 94 21.17 -3.87 18.50
C ASP A 94 21.79 -5.26 18.61
N GLN A 95 22.97 -5.44 18.02
CA GLN A 95 23.66 -6.73 17.94
C GLN A 95 24.65 -6.92 19.10
N GLY A 96 24.81 -5.92 19.98
CA GLY A 96 25.73 -5.97 21.12
C GLY A 96 26.95 -5.07 20.97
N SER A 97 27.85 -5.15 21.94
CA SER A 97 29.00 -4.26 22.05
C SER A 97 30.00 -4.42 20.90
N GLY A 98 30.31 -3.32 20.22
CA GLY A 98 31.32 -3.28 19.15
C GLY A 98 30.75 -3.43 17.73
N GLU A 99 29.47 -3.76 17.60
CA GLU A 99 28.80 -3.89 16.30
C GLU A 99 27.98 -2.65 15.95
N GLN A 100 27.87 -2.34 14.66
CA GLN A 100 27.12 -1.18 14.19
C GLN A 100 25.61 -1.45 14.31
N ARG A 101 24.90 -0.55 14.98
CA ARG A 101 23.43 -0.59 15.06
C ARG A 101 22.80 -0.46 13.68
N LEU A 102 21.81 -1.30 13.43
CA LEU A 102 21.05 -1.30 12.20
C LEU A 102 19.65 -0.73 12.45
N ILE A 103 19.20 0.11 11.53
CA ILE A 103 17.88 0.71 11.56
C ILE A 103 17.00 -0.03 10.56
N ILE A 104 15.86 -0.53 11.02
CA ILE A 104 14.85 -1.12 10.12
C ILE A 104 14.14 0.02 9.40
N ARG A 105 14.00 -0.07 8.08
CA ARG A 105 13.43 1.00 7.25
C ARG A 105 12.08 1.54 7.77
N PRO A 106 11.97 2.84 8.10
CA PRO A 106 10.67 3.53 8.17
C PRO A 106 10.20 4.01 6.78
N THR A 107 11.16 4.11 5.87
CA THR A 107 11.16 4.48 4.45
C THR A 107 12.54 4.14 3.87
N SER A 108 12.72 4.07 2.55
CA SER A 108 13.98 3.57 1.96
C SER A 108 14.92 4.63 1.39
N GLU A 109 14.70 5.94 1.56
CA GLU A 109 15.63 7.00 1.13
C GLU A 109 17.07 6.75 1.61
N THR A 110 17.24 6.52 2.91
CA THR A 110 18.54 6.17 3.54
C THR A 110 19.18 4.87 3.04
N ILE A 111 18.45 4.02 2.34
CA ILE A 111 18.92 2.73 1.79
C ILE A 111 19.24 2.89 0.30
N MET A 112 18.37 3.58 -0.44
CA MET A 112 18.43 3.68 -1.89
C MET A 112 19.41 4.76 -2.35
N TYR A 113 19.43 5.92 -1.68
CA TYR A 113 20.20 7.08 -2.16
C TYR A 113 21.72 6.95 -2.08
N PRO A 114 22.30 6.25 -1.10
CA PRO A 114 23.71 5.85 -1.15
C PRO A 114 24.04 5.03 -2.40
N MET A 115 23.12 4.17 -2.86
CA MET A 115 23.29 3.39 -4.08
C MET A 115 23.10 4.24 -5.33
N PHE A 116 22.17 5.20 -5.31
CA PHE A 116 21.95 6.11 -6.44
C PHE A 116 23.20 6.97 -6.70
N LYS A 117 23.92 7.39 -5.65
CA LYS A 117 25.25 8.04 -5.77
C LYS A 117 26.23 7.19 -6.57
N LEU A 118 26.15 5.86 -6.47
CA LEU A 118 27.06 4.95 -7.16
C LEU A 118 26.67 4.68 -8.60
N TRP A 119 25.36 4.61 -8.88
CA TRP A 119 24.84 4.23 -10.19
C TRP A 119 24.67 5.41 -11.14
N ILE A 120 24.33 6.59 -10.62
CA ILE A 120 24.10 7.78 -11.44
C ILE A 120 25.43 8.51 -11.59
N ARG A 121 25.97 8.54 -12.81
CA ARG A 121 27.27 9.15 -13.13
C ARG A 121 27.17 10.20 -14.21
N SER A 122 26.27 10.04 -15.18
CA SER A 122 26.10 10.95 -16.31
C SER A 122 24.63 11.19 -16.62
N HIS A 123 24.36 12.19 -17.47
CA HIS A 123 23.02 12.45 -17.98
C HIS A 123 22.40 11.25 -18.72
N ALA A 124 23.20 10.31 -19.22
CA ALA A 124 22.71 9.10 -19.89
C ALA A 124 22.06 8.09 -18.92
N ASP A 125 22.33 8.21 -17.61
CA ASP A 125 21.71 7.37 -16.58
C ASP A 125 20.32 7.90 -16.17
N LEU A 126 19.90 9.05 -16.71
CA LEU A 126 18.66 9.75 -16.39
C LEU A 126 17.67 9.71 -17.58
N PRO A 127 16.34 9.64 -17.32
CA PRO A 127 15.72 9.52 -16.01
C PRO A 127 15.89 8.12 -15.41
N PHE A 128 16.23 8.06 -14.13
CA PHE A 128 16.30 6.80 -13.39
C PHE A 128 14.98 6.60 -12.64
N LYS A 129 14.24 5.53 -12.94
CA LYS A 129 12.90 5.27 -12.38
C LYS A 129 12.81 3.87 -11.80
N VAL A 130 12.61 3.76 -10.48
CA VAL A 130 12.54 2.45 -9.80
C VAL A 130 11.42 2.40 -8.78
N HIS A 131 10.96 1.19 -8.44
CA HIS A 131 10.03 0.95 -7.35
C HIS A 131 10.31 -0.37 -6.65
N GLN A 132 9.78 -0.52 -5.43
CA GLN A 132 9.75 -1.78 -4.72
C GLN A 132 8.46 -1.91 -3.90
N SER A 133 7.98 -3.14 -3.75
CA SER A 133 6.86 -3.47 -2.86
C SER A 133 7.39 -4.30 -1.71
N VAL A 134 7.32 -3.74 -0.50
CA VAL A 134 7.96 -4.25 0.72
C VAL A 134 7.14 -3.80 1.93
N ASN A 135 7.51 -4.29 3.11
CA ASN A 135 7.00 -3.72 4.35
C ASN A 135 7.93 -2.60 4.85
N VAL A 136 7.34 -1.54 5.43
CA VAL A 136 8.08 -0.59 6.25
C VAL A 136 7.61 -0.58 7.69
N TYR A 137 8.52 -0.16 8.56
CA TYR A 137 8.38 -0.33 9.99
C TYR A 137 8.47 1.01 10.69
N ARG A 138 7.37 1.41 11.33
CA ARG A 138 7.29 2.65 12.09
C ARG A 138 6.98 2.34 13.54
N ARG A 139 7.78 2.86 14.47
CA ARG A 139 7.54 2.74 15.91
C ARG A 139 6.45 3.73 16.36
N GLU A 140 5.26 3.55 15.79
CA GLU A 140 4.06 4.37 16.07
C GLU A 140 3.74 4.32 17.56
N THR A 141 3.76 5.49 18.20
CA THR A 141 3.54 5.65 19.64
C THR A 141 2.06 5.82 19.98
N LYS A 142 1.24 6.22 19.00
CA LYS A 142 -0.20 6.42 19.17
C LYS A 142 -0.97 5.10 19.22
N ALA A 143 -2.28 5.21 19.40
CA ALA A 143 -3.20 4.08 19.28
C ALA A 143 -3.14 3.51 17.85
N THR A 144 -2.81 2.23 17.73
CA THR A 144 -2.81 1.50 16.46
C THR A 144 -4.23 1.09 16.09
N ARG A 145 -4.54 1.08 14.80
CA ARG A 145 -5.79 0.59 14.26
C ARG A 145 -5.49 -0.24 13.02
N ALA A 146 -6.04 -1.45 12.96
CA ALA A 146 -5.80 -2.39 11.86
C ALA A 146 -6.05 -1.69 10.51
N LEU A 147 -5.18 -1.98 9.54
CA LEU A 147 -5.13 -1.38 8.20
C LEU A 147 -4.79 0.12 8.14
N TYR A 148 -5.33 0.97 9.02
CA TYR A 148 -5.14 2.43 8.99
C TYR A 148 -3.80 2.91 9.57
N ARG A 149 -3.46 2.41 10.77
CA ARG A 149 -2.31 2.85 11.55
C ARG A 149 -1.69 1.64 12.25
N VAL A 150 -0.68 1.07 11.60
CA VAL A 150 0.04 -0.13 12.00
C VAL A 150 1.54 0.17 12.09
N ARG A 151 2.29 -0.74 12.70
CA ARG A 151 3.74 -0.63 12.89
C ARG A 151 4.53 -1.39 11.83
N GLU A 152 3.94 -2.39 11.19
CA GLU A 152 4.39 -3.01 9.94
C GLU A 152 3.39 -2.69 8.83
N ILE A 153 3.85 -1.95 7.82
CA ILE A 153 3.00 -1.38 6.79
C ILE A 153 3.38 -2.01 5.44
N PRO A 154 2.53 -2.87 4.87
CA PRO A 154 2.73 -3.34 3.50
C PRO A 154 2.46 -2.18 2.53
N TRP A 155 3.46 -1.85 1.72
CA TRP A 155 3.38 -0.70 0.84
C TRP A 155 4.16 -0.88 -0.47
N ASN A 156 4.00 0.08 -1.36
CA ASN A 156 4.94 0.33 -2.44
C ASN A 156 5.56 1.71 -2.27
N GLU A 157 6.85 1.80 -2.58
CA GLU A 157 7.56 3.06 -2.72
C GLU A 157 8.29 3.09 -4.07
N ALA A 158 8.19 4.23 -4.74
CA ALA A 158 8.88 4.48 -5.99
C ALA A 158 9.73 5.74 -5.87
N HIS A 159 10.92 5.69 -6.45
CA HIS A 159 11.91 6.75 -6.39
C HIS A 159 12.42 7.01 -7.80
N THR A 160 12.50 8.29 -8.17
CA THR A 160 12.94 8.69 -9.49
C THR A 160 13.94 9.84 -9.42
N VAL A 161 14.81 9.90 -10.42
CA VAL A 161 15.89 10.90 -10.52
C VAL A 161 15.91 11.48 -11.93
N HIS A 162 16.00 12.80 -12.04
CA HIS A 162 15.80 13.58 -13.27
C HIS A 162 16.89 14.63 -13.46
N GLU A 163 17.19 14.97 -14.72
CA GLU A 163 18.19 15.98 -15.06
C GLU A 163 17.67 17.38 -14.70
N THR A 164 16.38 17.64 -14.95
CA THR A 164 15.76 18.97 -14.80
C THR A 164 14.55 19.01 -13.87
N ALA A 165 14.23 20.20 -13.36
CA ALA A 165 13.03 20.43 -12.57
C ALA A 165 11.74 20.14 -13.37
N ALA A 166 11.74 20.47 -14.66
CA ALA A 166 10.58 20.25 -15.54
C ALA A 166 10.27 18.76 -15.72
N GLU A 167 11.30 17.92 -15.82
CA GLU A 167 11.15 16.46 -15.85
C GLU A 167 10.61 15.91 -14.52
N ALA A 168 11.12 16.40 -13.38
CA ALA A 168 10.59 16.03 -12.08
C ALA A 168 9.10 16.41 -11.93
N GLU A 169 8.69 17.59 -12.39
CA GLU A 169 7.27 18.00 -12.42
C GLU A 169 6.43 17.12 -13.35
N LYS A 170 6.97 16.75 -14.53
CA LYS A 170 6.32 15.79 -15.43
C LYS A 170 6.13 14.43 -14.74
N GLN A 171 7.14 13.97 -13.99
CA GLN A 171 7.08 12.73 -13.24
C GLN A 171 6.03 12.77 -12.11
N VAL A 172 5.87 13.90 -11.43
CA VAL A 172 4.80 14.09 -10.44
C VAL A 172 3.42 13.91 -11.09
N ARG A 173 3.19 14.52 -12.26
CA ARG A 173 1.91 14.36 -12.99
C ARG A 173 1.69 12.93 -13.47
N GLU A 174 2.74 12.26 -13.96
CA GLU A 174 2.66 10.86 -14.34
C GLU A 174 2.32 9.96 -13.14
N ALA A 175 2.96 10.19 -11.98
CA ALA A 175 2.67 9.46 -10.74
C ALA A 175 1.22 9.67 -10.28
N MET A 176 0.67 10.89 -10.42
CA MET A 176 -0.75 11.14 -10.15
C MET A 176 -1.64 10.28 -11.05
N GLN A 177 -1.39 10.26 -12.36
CA GLN A 177 -2.17 9.46 -13.32
C GLN A 177 -2.11 7.95 -13.03
N ILE A 178 -0.96 7.45 -12.61
CA ILE A 178 -0.77 6.05 -12.18
C ILE A 178 -1.68 5.76 -10.99
N TYR A 179 -1.59 6.56 -9.92
CA TYR A 179 -2.43 6.37 -8.72
C TYR A 179 -3.91 6.53 -9.01
N GLU A 180 -4.32 7.54 -9.79
CA GLU A 180 -5.71 7.73 -10.20
C GLU A 180 -6.24 6.50 -10.97
N THR A 181 -5.42 5.90 -11.82
CA THR A 181 -5.79 4.71 -12.60
C THR A 181 -5.99 3.49 -11.71
N VAL A 182 -5.08 3.25 -10.77
CA VAL A 182 -5.21 2.16 -9.80
C VAL A 182 -6.43 2.37 -8.91
N LEU A 183 -6.59 3.55 -8.30
CA LEU A 183 -7.71 3.85 -7.39
C LEU A 183 -9.07 3.78 -8.10
N ARG A 184 -9.14 4.20 -9.37
CA ARG A 184 -10.36 4.08 -10.19
C ARG A 184 -10.71 2.63 -10.50
N LYS A 185 -9.74 1.76 -10.81
CA LYS A 185 -9.98 0.31 -10.98
C LYS A 185 -10.51 -0.35 -9.70
N LEU A 186 -10.15 0.21 -8.54
CA LEU A 186 -10.59 -0.21 -7.22
C LEU A 186 -11.88 0.48 -6.75
N CYS A 187 -12.48 1.33 -7.58
CA CYS A 187 -13.72 2.06 -7.29
C CYS A 187 -13.66 2.99 -6.06
N ILE A 188 -12.47 3.47 -5.67
CA ILE A 188 -12.28 4.31 -4.48
C ILE A 188 -12.56 5.78 -4.82
N GLY A 189 -13.40 6.43 -4.02
CA GLY A 189 -13.57 7.89 -4.01
C GLY A 189 -12.53 8.58 -3.14
N TYR A 190 -11.88 9.63 -3.67
CA TYR A 190 -10.83 10.38 -2.97
C TYR A 190 -10.80 11.84 -3.42
N ILE A 191 -10.10 12.67 -2.64
CA ILE A 191 -9.76 14.06 -2.97
C ILE A 191 -8.24 14.18 -3.07
N ILE A 192 -7.78 14.92 -4.06
CA ILE A 192 -6.35 15.24 -4.24
C ILE A 192 -6.06 16.58 -3.57
N LEU A 193 -5.12 16.60 -2.64
CA LEU A 193 -4.75 17.80 -1.89
C LEU A 193 -3.24 18.03 -1.96
N LYS A 194 -2.83 19.27 -2.29
CA LYS A 194 -1.47 19.72 -2.01
C LYS A 194 -1.37 20.01 -0.51
N ARG A 195 -0.50 19.31 0.20
CA ARG A 195 -0.32 19.50 1.63
C ARG A 195 0.25 20.89 1.94
N PRO A 196 -0.20 21.55 3.02
CA PRO A 196 0.42 22.78 3.50
C PRO A 196 1.86 22.50 3.94
N ASP A 197 2.69 23.55 3.99
CA ASP A 197 4.12 23.39 4.27
C ASP A 197 4.44 22.73 5.63
N PHE A 198 3.55 22.84 6.62
CA PHE A 198 3.73 22.22 7.92
C PHE A 198 3.39 20.71 7.95
N ASP A 199 2.72 20.19 6.91
CA ASP A 199 2.24 18.79 6.82
C ASP A 199 2.76 18.07 5.56
N LYS A 200 3.70 18.69 4.84
CA LYS A 200 4.41 18.02 3.75
C LYS A 200 5.44 17.03 4.30
N PHE A 201 5.85 16.09 3.47
CA PHE A 201 6.94 15.19 3.81
C PHE A 201 8.22 15.95 4.13
N ALA A 202 8.88 15.55 5.22
CA ALA A 202 10.12 16.18 5.66
C ALA A 202 11.17 16.09 4.53
N GLY A 203 11.72 17.24 4.13
CA GLY A 203 12.68 17.32 3.03
C GLY A 203 12.05 17.44 1.63
N ALA A 204 10.72 17.36 1.48
CA ALA A 204 10.07 17.64 0.21
C ALA A 204 9.90 19.15 -0.06
N VAL A 205 9.96 19.54 -1.32
CA VAL A 205 9.56 20.88 -1.78
C VAL A 205 8.05 21.06 -1.57
N TYR A 206 7.26 20.09 -2.01
CA TYR A 206 5.83 19.97 -1.73
C TYR A 206 5.38 18.51 -1.75
N SER A 207 4.18 18.25 -1.24
CA SER A 207 3.56 16.92 -1.24
C SER A 207 2.13 16.99 -1.76
N ILE A 208 1.73 16.00 -2.55
CA ILE A 208 0.37 15.79 -3.04
C ILE A 208 -0.16 14.50 -2.42
N ALA A 209 -1.29 14.58 -1.74
CA ALA A 209 -1.91 13.45 -1.07
C ALA A 209 -3.25 13.08 -1.71
N PHE A 210 -3.56 11.79 -1.67
CA PHE A 210 -4.85 11.22 -2.07
C PHE A 210 -5.60 10.82 -0.80
N ASP A 211 -6.61 11.59 -0.44
CA ASP A 211 -7.40 11.40 0.78
C ASP A 211 -8.73 10.73 0.47
N ALA A 212 -8.87 9.47 0.90
CA ALA A 212 -10.13 8.75 0.86
C ALA A 212 -10.97 9.13 2.09
N TRP A 213 -12.28 9.28 1.90
CA TRP A 213 -13.22 9.58 3.00
C TRP A 213 -13.64 8.30 3.72
N ASN A 214 -13.93 8.43 5.02
CA ASN A 214 -14.52 7.37 5.84
C ASN A 214 -15.94 7.77 6.30
N PRO A 215 -16.83 6.80 6.59
CA PRO A 215 -18.19 7.05 7.09
C PRO A 215 -18.28 7.86 8.39
N ASP A 216 -17.22 7.90 9.20
CA ASP A 216 -17.16 8.70 10.44
C ASP A 216 -16.74 10.16 10.20
N GLY A 217 -16.69 10.61 8.94
CA GLY A 217 -16.30 11.95 8.54
C GLY A 217 -14.79 12.22 8.56
N LYS A 218 -13.96 11.24 8.95
CA LYS A 218 -12.49 11.37 8.89
C LYS A 218 -11.96 11.02 7.50
N VAL A 219 -10.72 11.39 7.26
CA VAL A 219 -9.99 11.07 6.01
C VAL A 219 -8.84 10.11 6.26
N ASN A 220 -8.57 9.29 5.25
CA ASN A 220 -7.51 8.30 5.19
C ASN A 220 -6.63 8.59 3.97
N GLN A 221 -5.40 9.07 4.20
CA GLN A 221 -4.43 9.26 3.11
C GLN A 221 -3.96 7.90 2.60
N VAL A 222 -4.43 7.51 1.40
CA VAL A 222 -4.14 6.21 0.77
C VAL A 222 -2.86 6.22 -0.06
N ALA A 223 -2.50 7.38 -0.61
CA ALA A 223 -1.30 7.55 -1.42
C ALA A 223 -0.73 8.97 -1.28
N THR A 224 0.55 9.13 -1.58
CA THR A 224 1.24 10.41 -1.51
C THR A 224 2.37 10.51 -2.52
N ILE A 225 2.58 11.71 -3.06
CA ILE A 225 3.61 12.02 -4.04
C ILE A 225 4.40 13.22 -3.56
N HIS A 226 5.72 13.12 -3.61
CA HIS A 226 6.65 14.10 -3.11
C HIS A 226 7.59 14.56 -4.23
N ASN A 227 7.61 15.86 -4.48
CA ASN A 227 8.71 16.47 -5.21
C ASN A 227 9.80 16.80 -4.19
N LEU A 228 10.92 16.09 -4.25
CA LEU A 228 12.03 16.24 -3.30
C LEU A 228 13.00 17.35 -3.71
N GLY A 229 12.83 17.89 -4.93
CA GLY A 229 13.75 18.85 -5.52
C GLY A 229 15.15 18.28 -5.54
N ARG A 230 16.11 19.03 -4.99
CA ARG A 230 17.51 18.62 -4.86
C ARG A 230 17.93 18.29 -3.43
N ASN A 231 16.99 18.24 -2.48
CA ASN A 231 17.30 18.23 -1.06
C ASN A 231 18.06 16.95 -0.66
N PHE A 232 17.52 15.80 -1.04
CA PHE A 232 18.16 14.50 -0.78
C PHE A 232 19.40 14.30 -1.64
N ALA A 233 19.39 14.73 -2.90
CA ALA A 233 20.55 14.62 -3.78
C ALA A 233 21.75 15.39 -3.22
N LYS A 234 21.55 16.55 -2.60
CA LYS A 234 22.60 17.27 -1.88
C LYS A 234 23.06 16.52 -0.64
N ALA A 235 22.14 16.02 0.19
CA ALA A 235 22.47 15.31 1.42
C ALA A 235 23.25 14.01 1.18
N TYR A 236 22.96 13.31 0.08
CA TYR A 236 23.63 12.07 -0.32
C TYR A 236 24.71 12.27 -1.39
N GLU A 237 25.03 13.53 -1.74
CA GLU A 237 26.02 13.88 -2.76
C GLU A 237 25.82 13.13 -4.09
N ILE A 238 24.56 13.01 -4.52
CA ILE A 238 24.22 12.45 -5.83
C ILE A 238 24.51 13.53 -6.87
N GLU A 239 25.46 13.25 -7.76
CA GLU A 239 25.87 14.16 -8.83
C GLU A 239 26.03 13.40 -10.13
N PHE A 240 25.83 14.08 -11.25
CA PHE A 240 26.01 13.53 -12.59
C PHE A 240 26.76 14.50 -13.49
N GLU A 241 27.43 13.98 -14.51
CA GLU A 241 28.00 14.76 -15.61
C GLU A 241 26.90 15.15 -16.61
N LYS A 242 26.71 16.45 -16.79
CA LYS A 242 25.78 17.01 -17.79
C LYS A 242 26.34 16.85 -19.19
N ARG A 243 25.50 17.12 -20.19
CA ARG A 243 25.88 17.09 -21.62
C ARG A 243 27.05 18.02 -21.98
N ASP A 244 27.27 19.08 -21.21
CA ASP A 244 28.36 20.03 -21.39
C ASP A 244 29.66 19.65 -20.64
N GLY A 245 29.70 18.48 -20.00
CA GLY A 245 30.83 18.01 -19.19
C GLY A 245 30.88 18.59 -17.78
N SER A 246 29.99 19.52 -17.42
CA SER A 246 29.91 20.08 -16.06
C SER A 246 29.21 19.13 -15.09
N ARG A 247 29.46 19.29 -13.79
CA ARG A 247 28.76 18.55 -12.73
C ARG A 247 27.39 19.17 -12.45
N GLY A 248 26.40 18.33 -12.20
CA GLY A 248 25.04 18.72 -11.83
C GLY A 248 24.50 17.90 -10.67
N THR A 249 23.65 18.53 -9.85
CA THR A 249 22.83 17.84 -8.84
C THR A 249 21.46 17.53 -9.46
N PRO A 250 21.02 16.26 -9.48
CA PRO A 250 19.76 15.89 -10.10
C PRO A 250 18.56 16.26 -9.23
N TYR A 251 17.39 16.24 -9.83
CA TYR A 251 16.11 16.39 -9.15
C TYR A 251 15.53 15.02 -8.81
N GLN A 252 14.85 14.90 -7.67
CA GLN A 252 14.26 13.64 -7.24
C GLN A 252 12.76 13.78 -6.96
N THR A 253 12.03 12.70 -7.19
CA THR A 253 10.68 12.52 -6.67
C THR A 253 10.57 11.17 -5.98
N CYS A 254 9.71 11.06 -4.99
CA CYS A 254 9.29 9.78 -4.45
C CYS A 254 7.78 9.75 -4.25
N TYR A 255 7.20 8.56 -4.23
CA TYR A 255 5.78 8.39 -3.95
C TYR A 255 5.51 7.06 -3.28
N GLY A 256 4.58 7.10 -2.32
CA GLY A 256 4.23 5.98 -1.47
C GLY A 256 2.75 5.63 -1.60
N PHE A 257 2.46 4.33 -1.68
CA PHE A 257 1.13 3.78 -1.81
C PHE A 257 0.88 2.71 -0.74
N GLY A 258 0.03 3.02 0.23
CA GLY A 258 -0.20 2.14 1.38
C GLY A 258 -1.26 1.08 1.08
N PHE A 259 -0.84 -0.15 0.77
CA PHE A 259 -1.76 -1.24 0.41
C PHE A 259 -2.82 -1.49 1.48
N SER A 260 -2.40 -1.47 2.75
CA SER A 260 -3.30 -1.63 3.89
C SER A 260 -4.36 -0.53 3.96
N ARG A 261 -3.98 0.72 3.73
CA ARG A 261 -4.91 1.86 3.75
C ARG A 261 -5.85 1.88 2.56
N VAL A 262 -5.39 1.44 1.40
CA VAL A 262 -6.20 1.28 0.19
C VAL A 262 -7.26 0.21 0.43
N MET A 263 -6.86 -0.93 1.01
CA MET A 263 -7.79 -1.97 1.46
C MET A 263 -8.81 -1.43 2.47
N ALA A 264 -8.35 -0.64 3.45
CA ALA A 264 -9.25 0.00 4.41
C ALA A 264 -10.29 0.92 3.72
N ALA A 265 -9.87 1.70 2.72
CA ALA A 265 -10.75 2.58 1.97
C ALA A 265 -11.82 1.81 1.17
N ILE A 266 -11.45 0.68 0.54
CA ILE A 266 -12.39 -0.19 -0.17
C ILE A 266 -13.48 -0.69 0.80
N ILE A 267 -13.06 -1.22 1.94
CA ILE A 267 -13.96 -1.76 2.97
C ILE A 267 -14.86 -0.65 3.52
N ALA A 268 -14.26 0.50 3.87
CA ALA A 268 -14.98 1.62 4.45
C ALA A 268 -16.01 2.24 3.51
N GLN A 269 -15.71 2.34 2.21
CA GLN A 269 -16.61 3.00 1.27
C GLN A 269 -17.71 2.08 0.77
N HIS A 270 -17.39 0.82 0.47
CA HIS A 270 -18.35 -0.08 -0.18
C HIS A 270 -19.14 -0.96 0.79
N GLY A 271 -18.56 -1.35 1.93
CA GLY A 271 -19.25 -2.25 2.87
C GLY A 271 -20.58 -1.69 3.36
N ASP A 272 -21.47 -2.58 3.77
CA ASP A 272 -22.81 -2.25 4.28
C ASP A 272 -23.05 -2.93 5.63
N ASP A 273 -24.28 -2.82 6.16
CA ASP A 273 -24.63 -3.47 7.43
C ASP A 273 -24.56 -5.00 7.34
N ARG A 274 -24.57 -5.59 6.14
CA ARG A 274 -24.39 -7.04 5.94
C ARG A 274 -22.93 -7.45 5.86
N GLY A 275 -21.99 -6.52 5.69
CA GLY A 275 -20.56 -6.77 5.75
C GLY A 275 -19.79 -6.21 4.55
N LEU A 276 -18.89 -7.02 3.98
CA LEU A 276 -18.08 -6.60 2.85
C LEU A 276 -18.89 -6.53 1.55
N VAL A 277 -18.65 -5.46 0.79
CA VAL A 277 -19.03 -5.36 -0.62
C VAL A 277 -17.76 -5.03 -1.38
N LEU A 278 -17.28 -5.97 -2.19
CA LEU A 278 -15.98 -5.86 -2.85
C LEU A 278 -16.14 -5.58 -4.35
N PRO A 279 -15.32 -4.69 -4.93
CA PRO A 279 -15.15 -4.63 -6.38
C PRO A 279 -14.76 -6.02 -6.93
N PRO A 280 -15.32 -6.49 -8.06
CA PRO A 280 -15.05 -7.82 -8.58
C PRO A 280 -13.56 -8.10 -8.84
N ILE A 281 -12.75 -7.06 -9.09
CA ILE A 281 -11.31 -7.22 -9.34
C ILE A 281 -10.56 -7.73 -8.11
N ILE A 282 -11.03 -7.40 -6.90
CA ILE A 282 -10.35 -7.67 -5.63
C ILE A 282 -11.06 -8.74 -4.77
N ALA A 283 -12.24 -9.19 -5.17
CA ALA A 283 -12.99 -10.23 -4.45
C ALA A 283 -12.29 -11.61 -4.56
N PRO A 284 -11.89 -12.29 -3.45
CA PRO A 284 -11.29 -13.63 -3.50
C PRO A 284 -12.20 -14.63 -4.22
N THR A 285 -13.47 -14.63 -3.85
CA THR A 285 -14.56 -15.34 -4.53
C THR A 285 -15.49 -14.32 -5.16
N GLN A 286 -15.71 -14.44 -6.48
CA GLN A 286 -16.63 -13.56 -7.21
C GLN A 286 -18.04 -14.14 -7.29
N VAL A 287 -18.14 -15.47 -7.35
CA VAL A 287 -19.43 -16.18 -7.42
C VAL A 287 -19.41 -17.34 -6.43
N VAL A 288 -20.42 -17.39 -5.56
CA VAL A 288 -20.70 -18.55 -4.71
C VAL A 288 -21.97 -19.22 -5.23
N ILE A 289 -21.93 -20.53 -5.40
CA ILE A 289 -23.08 -21.36 -5.78
C ILE A 289 -23.51 -22.11 -4.54
N ILE A 290 -24.75 -21.87 -4.11
CA ILE A 290 -25.34 -22.51 -2.94
C ILE A 290 -26.49 -23.41 -3.43
N PRO A 291 -26.30 -24.74 -3.46
CA PRO A 291 -27.39 -25.68 -3.75
C PRO A 291 -28.40 -25.63 -2.59
N ILE A 292 -29.66 -25.38 -2.92
CA ILE A 292 -30.76 -25.43 -1.95
C ILE A 292 -31.33 -26.85 -1.99
N PRO A 293 -31.14 -27.67 -0.94
CA PRO A 293 -31.60 -29.04 -0.96
C PRO A 293 -33.13 -29.11 -1.03
N PHE A 294 -33.64 -30.01 -1.87
CA PHE A 294 -35.06 -30.35 -1.94
C PHE A 294 -35.23 -31.86 -1.83
N LYS A 295 -36.17 -32.29 -0.99
CA LYS A 295 -36.34 -33.70 -0.63
C LYS A 295 -36.55 -34.56 -1.87
N GLY A 296 -35.67 -35.53 -2.09
CA GLY A 296 -35.71 -36.45 -3.22
C GLY A 296 -35.11 -35.91 -4.53
N GLN A 297 -34.53 -34.71 -4.52
CA GLN A 297 -33.85 -34.10 -5.68
C GLN A 297 -32.42 -33.65 -5.36
N GLU A 298 -31.88 -34.02 -4.20
CA GLU A 298 -30.60 -33.53 -3.68
C GLU A 298 -29.47 -33.79 -4.68
N LYS A 299 -29.37 -35.02 -5.19
CA LYS A 299 -28.36 -35.39 -6.18
C LYS A 299 -28.50 -34.60 -7.48
N GLN A 300 -29.72 -34.45 -7.99
CA GLN A 300 -29.97 -33.71 -9.23
C GLN A 300 -29.57 -32.24 -9.10
N ILE A 301 -29.85 -31.63 -7.94
CA ILE A 301 -29.50 -30.25 -7.64
C ILE A 301 -27.99 -30.07 -7.52
N LEU A 302 -27.30 -30.97 -6.80
CA LEU A 302 -25.84 -30.96 -6.67
C LEU A 302 -25.14 -31.17 -8.01
N ASP A 303 -25.59 -32.14 -8.81
CA ASP A 303 -25.04 -32.40 -10.15
C ASP A 303 -25.19 -31.18 -11.07
N TYR A 304 -26.33 -30.48 -10.99
CA TYR A 304 -26.55 -29.25 -11.75
C TYR A 304 -25.68 -28.09 -11.25
N ALA A 305 -25.60 -27.90 -9.93
CA ALA A 305 -24.76 -26.87 -9.31
C ALA A 305 -23.28 -27.04 -9.68
N SER A 306 -22.79 -28.28 -9.71
CA SER A 306 -21.43 -28.61 -10.14
C SER A 306 -21.18 -28.23 -11.61
N LYS A 307 -22.12 -28.56 -12.51
CA LYS A 307 -22.03 -28.13 -13.93
C LYS A 307 -22.00 -26.61 -14.08
N VAL A 308 -22.82 -25.88 -13.31
CA VAL A 308 -22.82 -24.41 -13.32
C VAL A 308 -21.49 -23.87 -12.81
N LYS A 309 -20.93 -24.45 -11.74
CA LYS A 309 -19.62 -24.07 -11.21
C LYS A 309 -18.52 -24.22 -12.27
N ASP A 310 -18.47 -25.35 -12.96
CA ASP A 310 -17.46 -25.60 -14.00
C ASP A 310 -17.59 -24.64 -15.19
N MET A 311 -18.83 -24.33 -15.60
CA MET A 311 -19.10 -23.34 -16.64
C MET A 311 -18.56 -21.95 -16.25
N LEU A 312 -18.83 -21.50 -15.02
CA LEU A 312 -18.47 -20.17 -14.54
C LEU A 312 -16.99 -20.04 -14.15
N ALA A 313 -16.36 -21.13 -13.68
CA ALA A 313 -14.95 -21.16 -13.26
C ALA A 313 -13.97 -20.78 -14.37
N SER A 314 -14.36 -20.93 -15.64
CA SER A 314 -13.58 -20.49 -16.81
C SER A 314 -13.35 -18.97 -16.87
N ARG A 315 -14.22 -18.19 -16.23
CA ARG A 315 -14.22 -16.72 -16.31
C ARG A 315 -14.14 -16.03 -14.95
N TRP A 316 -14.72 -16.64 -13.92
CA TRP A 316 -14.86 -16.04 -12.59
C TRP A 316 -14.34 -16.96 -11.51
N ARG A 317 -13.79 -16.36 -10.44
CA ARG A 317 -13.39 -17.09 -9.23
C ARG A 317 -14.65 -17.61 -8.54
N THR A 318 -14.98 -18.87 -8.80
CA THR A 318 -16.27 -19.47 -8.46
C THR A 318 -16.09 -20.62 -7.48
N VAL A 319 -16.90 -20.63 -6.43
CA VAL A 319 -16.91 -21.68 -5.40
C VAL A 319 -18.30 -22.30 -5.32
N LEU A 320 -18.35 -23.62 -5.13
CA LEU A 320 -19.56 -24.36 -4.76
C LEU A 320 -19.52 -24.58 -3.25
N ASP A 321 -20.56 -24.14 -2.54
CA ASP A 321 -20.72 -24.39 -1.10
C ASP A 321 -21.76 -25.50 -0.88
N ASP A 322 -21.31 -26.74 -0.95
CA ASP A 322 -22.12 -27.96 -0.84
C ASP A 322 -22.16 -28.55 0.59
N ARG A 323 -21.63 -27.83 1.58
CA ARG A 323 -21.66 -28.22 2.99
C ARG A 323 -23.08 -28.58 3.45
N ASP A 324 -23.27 -29.77 3.99
CA ASP A 324 -24.57 -30.29 4.44
C ASP A 324 -24.81 -30.11 5.94
N ASP A 325 -23.75 -29.73 6.69
CA ASP A 325 -23.76 -29.49 8.12
C ASP A 325 -24.33 -28.11 8.51
N ILE A 326 -24.58 -27.23 7.54
CA ILE A 326 -25.12 -25.87 7.74
C ILE A 326 -26.26 -25.55 6.78
N THR A 327 -27.17 -24.69 7.23
CA THR A 327 -28.35 -24.30 6.45
C THR A 327 -28.01 -23.32 5.32
N PRO A 328 -28.80 -23.26 4.22
CA PRO A 328 -28.59 -22.26 3.16
C PRO A 328 -28.63 -20.80 3.63
N GLY A 329 -29.25 -20.50 4.77
CA GLY A 329 -29.26 -19.15 5.35
C GLY A 329 -28.03 -18.82 6.21
N GLU A 330 -27.29 -19.84 6.65
CA GLU A 330 -26.00 -19.72 7.35
C GLU A 330 -24.81 -19.62 6.40
N LYS A 331 -24.92 -20.23 5.21
CA LYS A 331 -23.97 -20.09 4.10
C LYS A 331 -23.91 -18.65 3.58
#